data_AF-A0A3S1QJ22-F1
#
_entry.id   AF-A0A3S1QJ22-F1
#
_cell.length_a   1.000
_cell.length_b   1.000
_cell.length_c   1.000
_cell.angle_alpha   90.00
_cell.angle_beta   90.00
_cell.angle_gamma   90.00
#
_symmetry.space_group_name_H-M   'P 1'
#
loop_
_entity.id
_entity.type
_entity.pdbx_description
1 polymer ?
#
loop_
_entity_poly.entity_id
_entity_poly.type
_entity_poly.pdbx_seq_one_letter_code
_entity_poly.pdbx_strand_id
1 'polypeptide(L)'
;MTRGDEIVEALDAALERLRRIGYGPYARADVSSVIDPLGSRIETFLRSVAFPMSSRADNFFTLIEQFKSTSLHGDRVPSLHAMRDLYNRSKHKPQEPLALGEAIRTVQNTVVTLKDVCALGIGAVGTPFERELMYHLWIAFWDNYANGVTEAAIMLPSDHWTYVGTVDTLHMDIQSWDALKAKLLAHPRFRMGKDHFEPKVWEGFHAGGDFLNAGVWDGDYGELVRLVAPFDDSSIGERMLPGLARHDSLTSIGTALIAAMIDIVRSSSEPMSRDELAEAIKTRANSEYAMPRDKGSVAEAAAQIAALVDTVPLDQRQRLAGPVLVLRRGPKKPTMLAGPLWLDLDGNAVVLGFSDGISINVSMPATRT
;
A
#
# COMPACT_ATOMS: atom_id res chain seq x y z
N MET A 1 14.68 3.23 -4.81
CA MET A 1 14.02 4.52 -5.07
C MET A 1 14.06 5.31 -3.80
N THR A 2 14.69 6.46 -3.82
CA THR A 2 14.67 7.40 -2.72
C THR A 2 13.42 8.28 -2.79
N ARG A 3 13.11 9.02 -1.72
CA ARG A 3 12.04 10.04 -1.75
C ARG A 3 12.29 11.09 -2.83
N GLY A 4 13.56 11.40 -3.11
CA GLY A 4 13.98 12.26 -4.21
C GLY A 4 13.67 11.68 -5.60
N ASP A 5 13.96 10.39 -5.80
CA ASP A 5 13.65 9.71 -7.07
C ASP A 5 12.15 9.75 -7.39
N GLU A 6 11.31 9.58 -6.37
CA GLU A 6 9.85 9.55 -6.51
C GLU A 6 9.26 10.87 -7.02
N ILE A 7 9.70 12.01 -6.45
CA ILE A 7 9.22 13.32 -6.90
C ILE A 7 9.71 13.63 -8.32
N VAL A 8 10.94 13.24 -8.65
CA VAL A 8 11.52 13.41 -9.99
C VAL A 8 10.73 12.60 -11.02
N GLU A 9 10.38 11.35 -10.72
CA GLU A 9 9.54 10.51 -11.58
C GLU A 9 8.14 11.11 -11.77
N ALA A 10 7.55 11.68 -10.71
CA ALA A 10 6.27 12.37 -10.78
C ALA A 10 6.30 13.58 -11.72
N LEU A 11 7.38 14.36 -11.70
CA LEU A 11 7.59 15.49 -12.61
C LEU A 11 7.81 15.04 -14.05
N ASP A 12 8.63 14.01 -14.28
CA ASP A 12 8.83 13.43 -15.62
C ASP A 12 7.50 12.94 -16.21
N ALA A 13 6.68 12.23 -15.41
CA ALA A 13 5.35 11.78 -15.82
C ALA A 13 4.40 12.96 -16.11
N ALA A 14 4.43 14.02 -15.32
CA ALA A 14 3.64 15.22 -15.55
C ALA A 14 4.08 15.96 -16.83
N LEU A 15 5.39 16.02 -17.09
CA LEU A 15 5.94 16.62 -18.30
C LEU A 15 5.50 15.86 -19.56
N GLU A 16 5.50 14.53 -19.52
CA GLU A 16 4.99 13.69 -20.61
C GLU A 16 3.47 13.90 -20.83
N ARG A 17 2.69 14.02 -19.75
CA ARG A 17 1.26 14.35 -19.85
C ARG A 17 1.03 15.71 -20.52
N LEU A 18 1.79 16.75 -20.13
CA LEU A 18 1.71 18.07 -20.77
C LEU A 18 2.09 18.00 -22.25
N ARG A 19 3.14 17.27 -22.62
CA ARG A 19 3.53 17.09 -24.02
C ARG A 19 2.42 16.44 -24.85
N ARG A 20 1.74 15.42 -24.31
CA ARG A 20 0.61 14.75 -24.97
C ARG A 20 -0.60 15.67 -25.19
N ILE A 21 -0.87 16.60 -24.27
CA ILE A 21 -1.91 17.63 -24.47
C ILE A 21 -1.62 18.44 -25.74
N GLY A 22 -0.34 18.66 -26.07
CA GLY A 22 0.09 19.40 -27.26
C GLY A 22 -0.16 18.69 -28.59
N TYR A 23 -0.60 17.43 -28.60
CA TYR A 23 -0.93 16.70 -29.84
C TYR A 23 -2.32 17.01 -30.40
N GLY A 24 -3.09 17.86 -29.72
CA GLY A 24 -4.41 18.30 -30.16
C GLY A 24 -4.76 19.70 -29.66
N PRO A 25 -5.99 20.17 -29.95
CA PRO A 25 -6.53 21.34 -29.27
C PRO A 25 -6.61 21.07 -27.77
N TYR A 26 -6.34 22.10 -26.96
CA TYR A 26 -6.38 21.99 -25.50
C TYR A 26 -7.14 23.15 -24.88
N ALA A 27 -7.75 22.87 -23.75
CA ALA A 27 -8.35 23.85 -22.86
C ALA A 27 -7.42 24.14 -21.67
N ARG A 28 -7.63 25.29 -21.03
CA ARG A 28 -6.96 25.65 -19.77
C ARG A 28 -7.11 24.55 -18.70
N ALA A 29 -8.28 23.91 -18.66
CA ALA A 29 -8.59 22.84 -17.71
C ALA A 29 -7.65 21.62 -17.88
N ASP A 30 -7.25 21.29 -19.12
CA ASP A 30 -6.34 20.18 -19.39
C ASP A 30 -4.98 20.41 -18.74
N VAL A 31 -4.43 21.63 -18.90
CA VAL A 31 -3.17 22.04 -18.26
C VAL A 31 -3.31 22.08 -16.74
N SER A 32 -4.41 22.65 -16.23
CA SER A 32 -4.66 22.77 -14.79
C SER A 32 -4.73 21.40 -14.11
N SER A 33 -5.34 20.41 -14.77
CA SER A 33 -5.47 19.03 -14.28
C SER A 33 -4.12 18.33 -14.03
N VAL A 34 -3.05 18.85 -14.63
CA VAL A 34 -1.67 18.38 -14.42
C VAL A 34 -0.94 19.24 -13.40
N ILE A 35 -1.05 20.57 -13.52
CA ILE A 35 -0.29 21.53 -12.69
C ILE A 35 -0.77 21.56 -11.23
N ASP A 36 -2.07 21.52 -10.97
CA ASP A 36 -2.61 21.61 -9.61
C ASP A 36 -2.12 20.48 -8.68
N PRO A 37 -2.29 19.19 -9.04
CA PRO A 37 -1.79 18.10 -8.20
C PRO A 37 -0.25 18.08 -8.13
N LEU A 38 0.43 18.47 -9.21
CA LEU A 38 1.90 18.52 -9.25
C LEU A 38 2.46 19.58 -8.29
N GLY A 39 1.91 20.80 -8.33
CA GLY A 39 2.32 21.90 -7.45
C GLY A 39 2.12 21.55 -5.98
N SER A 40 0.97 20.97 -5.63
CA SER A 40 0.70 20.49 -4.28
C SER A 40 1.68 19.39 -3.85
N ARG A 41 2.04 18.45 -4.75
CA ARG A 41 2.99 17.38 -4.44
C ARG A 41 4.40 17.92 -4.21
N ILE A 42 4.85 18.89 -5.02
CA ILE A 42 6.14 19.55 -4.84
C ILE A 42 6.18 20.29 -3.50
N GLU A 43 5.14 21.05 -3.16
CA GLU A 43 5.08 21.75 -1.87
C GLU A 43 5.16 20.76 -0.69
N THR A 44 4.41 19.67 -0.74
CA THR A 44 4.47 18.60 0.27
C THR A 44 5.85 17.96 0.34
N PHE A 45 6.49 17.68 -0.81
CA PHE A 45 7.85 17.15 -0.86
C PHE A 45 8.85 18.11 -0.21
N LEU A 46 8.80 19.40 -0.53
CA LEU A 46 9.70 20.38 0.08
C LEU A 46 9.52 20.45 1.60
N ARG A 47 8.26 20.43 2.07
CA ARG A 47 7.94 20.49 3.49
C ARG A 47 8.34 19.25 4.27
N SER A 48 8.07 18.07 3.73
CA SER A 48 8.20 16.80 4.45
C SER A 48 9.52 16.08 4.20
N VAL A 49 10.21 16.39 3.10
CA VAL A 49 11.43 15.70 2.67
C VAL A 49 12.62 16.65 2.63
N ALA A 50 12.54 17.75 1.87
CA ALA A 50 13.68 18.66 1.75
C ALA A 50 13.94 19.44 3.07
N PHE A 51 12.88 19.83 3.77
CA PHE A 51 12.94 20.64 4.98
C PHE A 51 12.01 20.09 6.08
N PRO A 52 12.25 18.88 6.61
CA PRO A 52 11.33 18.18 7.53
C PRO A 52 11.07 18.92 8.86
N MET A 53 11.94 19.87 9.22
CA MET A 53 11.79 20.72 10.41
C MET A 53 10.92 21.96 10.16
N SER A 54 10.39 22.14 8.96
CA SER A 54 9.53 23.28 8.60
C SER A 54 8.22 23.26 9.39
N SER A 55 7.73 24.44 9.72
CA SER A 55 6.45 24.62 10.40
C SER A 55 5.29 24.30 9.46
N ARG A 56 4.13 23.93 10.04
CA ARG A 56 2.86 23.86 9.29
C ARG A 56 2.46 25.23 8.72
N ALA A 57 2.95 26.33 9.30
CA ALA A 57 2.68 27.69 8.83
C ALA A 57 3.52 28.09 7.60
N ASP A 58 4.62 27.39 7.32
CA ASP A 58 5.44 27.68 6.14
C ASP A 58 4.61 27.42 4.88
N ASN A 59 4.71 28.27 3.87
CA ASN A 59 4.01 28.07 2.60
C ASN A 59 5.02 27.78 1.49
N PHE A 60 4.53 27.47 0.29
CA PHE A 60 5.40 27.14 -0.85
C PHE A 60 6.50 28.19 -1.09
N PHE A 61 6.21 29.49 -0.93
CA PHE A 61 7.23 30.52 -1.05
C PHE A 61 8.32 30.39 0.02
N THR A 62 7.92 30.29 1.30
CA THR A 62 8.85 30.17 2.42
C THR A 62 9.75 28.95 2.26
N LEU A 63 9.19 27.81 1.82
CA LEU A 63 9.94 26.58 1.57
C LEU A 63 10.98 26.75 0.45
N ILE A 64 10.64 27.47 -0.63
CA ILE A 64 11.58 27.74 -1.72
C ILE A 64 12.71 28.65 -1.24
N GLU A 65 12.40 29.65 -0.43
CA GLU A 65 13.39 30.61 0.07
C GLU A 65 14.44 29.96 0.98
N GLN A 66 14.12 28.86 1.66
CA GLN A 66 15.09 28.08 2.44
C GLN A 66 16.24 27.52 1.60
N PHE A 67 16.06 27.34 0.28
CA PHE A 67 17.17 26.92 -0.59
C PHE A 67 18.29 27.97 -0.69
N LYS A 68 18.03 29.25 -0.39
CA LYS A 68 19.06 30.30 -0.41
C LYS A 68 20.17 30.07 0.64
N SER A 69 19.88 29.31 1.70
CA SER A 69 20.87 28.90 2.69
C SER A 69 21.52 27.54 2.38
N THR A 70 21.27 26.97 1.20
CA THR A 70 21.85 25.69 0.76
C THR A 70 22.91 25.93 -0.32
N SER A 71 23.61 24.87 -0.74
CA SER A 71 24.56 24.88 -1.86
C SER A 71 23.88 24.82 -3.25
N LEU A 72 22.54 24.93 -3.31
CA LEU A 72 21.80 24.89 -4.57
C LEU A 72 22.20 26.09 -5.46
N HIS A 73 22.43 25.83 -6.74
CA HIS A 73 22.85 26.86 -7.68
C HIS A 73 21.81 27.99 -7.77
N GLY A 74 22.27 29.24 -7.83
CA GLY A 74 21.40 30.42 -7.67
C GLY A 74 20.31 30.60 -8.73
N ASP A 75 20.45 29.95 -9.90
CA ASP A 75 19.44 29.94 -10.99
C ASP A 75 18.28 28.96 -10.74
N ARG A 76 18.42 28.05 -9.76
CA ARG A 76 17.42 27.03 -9.43
C ARG A 76 16.29 27.57 -8.56
N VAL A 77 16.59 28.50 -7.67
CA VAL A 77 15.57 29.15 -6.83
C VAL A 77 14.54 29.90 -7.68
N PRO A 78 14.92 30.70 -8.69
CA PRO A 78 13.97 31.26 -9.66
C PRO A 78 13.11 30.24 -10.39
N SER A 79 13.66 29.07 -10.72
CA SER A 79 12.90 27.99 -11.40
C SER A 79 11.80 27.42 -10.51
N LEU A 80 12.06 27.24 -9.21
CA LEU A 80 11.03 26.84 -8.24
C LEU A 80 9.97 27.93 -8.04
N HIS A 81 10.36 29.20 -8.00
CA HIS A 81 9.40 30.31 -7.94
C HIS A 81 8.52 30.38 -9.20
N ALA A 82 9.07 30.11 -10.39
CA ALA A 82 8.28 30.02 -11.61
C ALA A 82 7.24 28.88 -11.54
N MET A 83 7.59 27.74 -10.96
CA MET A 83 6.65 26.64 -10.72
C MET A 83 5.56 27.02 -9.71
N ARG A 84 5.93 27.68 -8.61
CA ARG A 84 4.97 28.22 -7.64
C ARG A 84 3.99 29.19 -8.30
N ASP A 85 4.49 30.10 -9.13
CA ASP A 85 3.66 31.10 -9.82
C ASP A 85 2.70 30.47 -10.82
N LEU A 86 3.17 29.44 -11.55
CA LEU A 86 2.33 28.65 -12.44
C LEU A 86 1.22 27.91 -11.66
N TYR A 87 1.56 27.26 -10.54
CA TYR A 87 0.60 26.60 -9.66
C TYR A 87 -0.44 27.57 -9.09
N ASN A 88 0.00 28.72 -8.57
CA ASN A 88 -0.90 29.75 -8.03
C ASN A 88 -1.83 30.32 -9.12
N ARG A 89 -1.33 30.53 -10.34
CA ARG A 89 -2.13 30.97 -11.48
C ARG A 89 -3.18 29.93 -11.87
N SER A 90 -2.77 28.66 -11.89
CA SER A 90 -3.66 27.53 -12.17
C SER A 90 -4.81 27.43 -11.16
N LYS A 91 -4.49 27.57 -9.87
CA LYS A 91 -5.45 27.40 -8.77
C LYS A 91 -6.35 28.61 -8.51
N HIS A 92 -5.81 29.83 -8.57
CA HIS A 92 -6.51 31.03 -8.08
C HIS A 92 -6.97 31.98 -9.19
N LYS A 93 -6.52 31.77 -10.43
CA LYS A 93 -6.83 32.68 -11.54
C LYS A 93 -7.49 31.93 -12.71
N PRO A 94 -8.77 31.53 -12.57
CA PRO A 94 -9.47 30.75 -13.58
C PRO A 94 -9.65 31.49 -14.91
N GLN A 95 -9.59 32.83 -14.89
CA GLN A 95 -9.78 33.68 -16.06
C GLN A 95 -8.47 33.97 -16.82
N GLU A 96 -7.30 33.71 -16.22
CA GLU A 96 -6.02 33.89 -16.89
C GLU A 96 -5.70 32.67 -17.77
N PRO A 97 -5.19 32.88 -19.00
CA PRO A 97 -4.78 31.78 -19.85
C PRO A 97 -3.58 31.04 -19.24
N LEU A 98 -3.60 29.71 -19.34
CA LEU A 98 -2.45 28.85 -19.03
C LEU A 98 -1.87 28.33 -20.34
N ALA A 99 -0.82 29.00 -20.83
CA ALA A 99 -0.16 28.60 -22.06
C ALA A 99 0.58 27.27 -21.85
N LEU A 100 0.25 26.26 -22.66
CA LEU A 100 0.87 24.93 -22.56
C LEU A 100 2.40 24.98 -22.68
N GLY A 101 2.92 25.80 -23.60
CA GLY A 101 4.37 25.96 -23.77
C GLY A 101 5.08 26.59 -22.56
N GLU A 102 4.42 27.48 -21.81
CA GLU A 102 4.92 27.98 -20.53
C GLU A 102 4.96 26.85 -19.51
N ALA A 103 3.86 26.09 -19.38
CA ALA A 103 3.77 24.98 -18.44
C ALA A 103 4.85 23.90 -18.69
N ILE A 104 5.06 23.49 -19.93
CA ILE A 104 6.10 22.52 -20.31
C ILE A 104 7.49 23.00 -19.90
N ARG A 105 7.85 24.25 -20.21
CA ARG A 105 9.17 24.81 -19.87
C ARG A 105 9.36 24.92 -18.36
N THR A 106 8.35 25.39 -17.64
CA THR A 106 8.41 25.53 -16.18
C THR A 106 8.58 24.16 -15.52
N VAL A 107 7.79 23.15 -15.91
CA VAL A 107 7.94 21.78 -15.37
C VAL A 107 9.30 21.17 -15.73
N GLN A 108 9.78 21.37 -16.96
CA GLN A 108 11.11 20.88 -17.38
C GLN A 108 12.24 21.51 -16.56
N ASN A 109 12.21 22.82 -16.30
CA ASN A 109 13.20 23.48 -15.44
C ASN A 109 13.09 23.02 -13.98
N THR A 110 11.87 22.71 -13.54
CA THR A 110 11.61 22.16 -12.19
C THR A 110 12.19 20.75 -12.05
N VAL A 111 12.08 19.89 -13.08
CA VAL A 111 12.74 18.57 -13.11
C VAL A 111 14.24 18.71 -12.87
N VAL A 112 14.89 19.59 -13.64
CA VAL A 112 16.35 19.82 -13.52
C VAL A 112 16.69 20.31 -12.12
N THR A 113 15.92 21.27 -11.61
CA THR A 113 16.11 21.81 -10.26
C THR A 113 15.98 20.73 -9.18
N LEU A 114 14.95 19.89 -9.24
CA LEU A 114 14.75 18.86 -8.21
C LEU A 114 15.75 17.70 -8.34
N LYS A 115 16.26 17.41 -9.54
CA LYS A 115 17.43 16.51 -9.70
C LYS A 115 18.66 17.06 -8.99
N ASP A 116 18.93 18.36 -9.10
CA ASP A 116 20.04 18.99 -8.39
C ASP A 116 19.84 18.97 -6.87
N VAL A 117 18.62 19.23 -6.39
CA VAL A 117 18.27 19.09 -4.97
C VAL A 117 18.53 17.66 -4.47
N CYS A 118 18.17 16.64 -5.26
CA CYS A 118 18.42 15.24 -4.93
C CYS A 118 19.92 14.91 -4.92
N ALA A 119 20.67 15.37 -5.93
CA ALA A 119 22.11 15.15 -6.04
C ALA A 119 22.90 15.80 -4.89
N LEU A 120 22.43 16.94 -4.39
CA LEU A 120 23.01 17.62 -3.23
C LEU A 120 22.63 16.98 -1.89
N GLY A 121 21.73 15.99 -1.88
CA GLY A 121 21.32 15.32 -0.65
C GLY A 121 20.58 16.24 0.34
N ILE A 122 19.85 17.25 -0.15
CA ILE A 122 19.21 18.24 0.73
C ILE A 122 18.08 17.59 1.54
N GLY A 123 18.17 17.65 2.87
CA GLY A 123 17.17 17.05 3.76
C GLY A 123 17.18 15.52 3.71
N ALA A 124 16.00 14.92 3.59
CA ALA A 124 15.79 13.48 3.59
C ALA A 124 15.57 12.91 2.17
N VAL A 125 16.06 13.60 1.12
CA VAL A 125 15.88 13.16 -0.28
C VAL A 125 16.44 11.76 -0.54
N GLY A 126 17.55 11.39 0.11
CA GLY A 126 18.20 10.09 -0.05
C GLY A 126 17.57 8.96 0.77
N THR A 127 16.59 9.26 1.63
CA THR A 127 15.88 8.25 2.41
C THR A 127 15.09 7.34 1.47
N PRO A 128 15.05 6.01 1.71
CA PRO A 128 14.20 5.10 0.95
C PRO A 128 12.76 5.60 0.90
N PHE A 129 12.16 5.56 -0.30
CA PHE A 129 10.73 5.79 -0.45
C PHE A 129 9.99 4.50 -0.08
N GLU A 130 9.43 4.46 1.11
CA GLU A 130 8.57 3.37 1.57
C GLU A 130 7.12 3.71 1.22
N ARG A 131 6.53 2.90 0.34
CA ARG A 131 5.08 2.96 0.11
C ARG A 131 4.41 2.20 1.24
N GLU A 132 4.05 2.93 2.29
CA GLU A 132 3.19 2.42 3.36
C GLU A 132 1.76 2.24 2.82
N LEU A 133 1.25 1.02 2.86
CA LEU A 133 -0.15 0.73 2.54
C LEU A 133 -0.93 0.77 3.86
N MET A 134 -1.80 1.76 4.00
CA MET A 134 -2.69 1.89 5.14
C MET A 134 -4.08 1.42 4.73
N TYR A 135 -4.67 0.57 5.56
CA TYR A 135 -6.00 0.02 5.38
C TYR A 135 -6.94 0.49 6.48
N HIS A 136 -8.19 0.69 6.10
CA HIS A 136 -9.32 0.63 7.02
C HIS A 136 -9.86 -0.80 6.94
N LEU A 137 -9.58 -1.63 7.93
CA LEU A 137 -10.02 -3.02 8.01
C LEU A 137 -11.01 -3.21 9.15
N TRP A 138 -11.89 -4.18 8.99
CA TRP A 138 -12.71 -4.69 10.08
C TRP A 138 -12.09 -5.98 10.60
N ILE A 139 -12.17 -6.18 11.91
CA ILE A 139 -11.89 -7.46 12.54
C ILE A 139 -13.05 -7.82 13.45
N ALA A 140 -13.62 -8.99 13.25
CA ALA A 140 -14.74 -9.49 14.05
C ALA A 140 -14.43 -10.85 14.63
N PHE A 141 -15.03 -11.12 15.79
CA PHE A 141 -14.73 -12.26 16.63
C PHE A 141 -16.00 -13.05 16.93
N TRP A 142 -15.97 -14.36 16.71
CA TRP A 142 -17.05 -15.28 17.03
C TRP A 142 -16.53 -16.45 17.87
N ASP A 143 -17.26 -16.81 18.92
CA ASP A 143 -17.00 -17.99 19.74
C ASP A 143 -17.79 -19.19 19.21
N ASN A 144 -17.11 -20.06 18.49
CA ASN A 144 -17.73 -21.29 18.00
C ASN A 144 -17.96 -22.24 19.20
N TYR A 145 -19.16 -22.14 19.79
CA TYR A 145 -19.62 -22.72 21.07
C TYR A 145 -19.35 -24.22 21.25
N ALA A 146 -19.19 -24.97 20.16
CA ALA A 146 -18.97 -26.41 20.22
C ALA A 146 -17.58 -26.79 20.75
N ASN A 147 -16.57 -25.93 20.64
CA ASN A 147 -15.16 -26.31 20.85
C ASN A 147 -14.31 -25.32 21.65
N GLY A 148 -14.87 -24.20 22.16
CA GLY A 148 -14.08 -23.16 22.84
C GLY A 148 -13.09 -22.47 21.91
N VAL A 149 -13.46 -22.32 20.64
CA VAL A 149 -12.62 -21.73 19.59
C VAL A 149 -13.16 -20.36 19.25
N THR A 150 -12.32 -19.34 19.35
CA THR A 150 -12.60 -18.02 18.80
C THR A 150 -12.07 -17.92 17.39
N GLU A 151 -12.96 -17.59 16.45
CA GLU A 151 -12.62 -17.16 15.10
C GLU A 151 -12.37 -15.65 15.10
N ALA A 152 -11.26 -15.22 14.50
CA ALA A 152 -10.95 -13.82 14.25
C ALA A 152 -10.88 -13.59 12.73
N ALA A 153 -11.93 -13.00 12.15
CA ALA A 153 -11.97 -12.71 10.72
C ALA A 153 -11.55 -11.26 10.45
N ILE A 154 -10.54 -11.07 9.60
CA ILE A 154 -10.09 -9.79 9.08
C ILE A 154 -10.78 -9.56 7.74
N MET A 155 -11.33 -8.38 7.55
CA MET A 155 -12.27 -8.09 6.47
C MET A 155 -12.05 -6.72 5.85
N LEU A 156 -12.33 -6.62 4.55
CA LEU A 156 -12.49 -5.34 3.88
C LEU A 156 -13.87 -4.74 4.18
N PRO A 157 -13.95 -3.44 4.52
CA PRO A 157 -15.21 -2.76 4.80
C PRO A 157 -16.13 -2.78 3.58
N SER A 158 -17.43 -2.87 3.82
CA SER A 158 -18.46 -2.88 2.78
C SER A 158 -19.72 -2.16 3.24
N ASP A 159 -20.63 -1.85 2.32
CA ASP A 159 -21.93 -1.23 2.62
C ASP A 159 -22.97 -2.24 3.15
N HIS A 160 -22.64 -3.54 3.16
CA HIS A 160 -23.51 -4.60 3.64
C HIS A 160 -22.71 -5.80 4.17
N TRP A 161 -23.22 -6.48 5.22
CA TRP A 161 -22.54 -7.61 5.86
C TRP A 161 -22.36 -8.85 4.94
N THR A 162 -23.29 -9.09 4.01
CA THR A 162 -23.17 -10.18 3.00
C THR A 162 -22.20 -9.87 1.86
N TYR A 163 -21.68 -8.63 1.79
CA TYR A 163 -20.72 -8.19 0.78
C TYR A 163 -19.36 -7.85 1.40
N VAL A 164 -19.09 -8.41 2.58
CA VAL A 164 -17.82 -8.27 3.27
C VAL A 164 -16.86 -9.31 2.71
N GLY A 165 -15.71 -8.86 2.20
CA GLY A 165 -14.66 -9.74 1.74
C GLY A 165 -13.74 -10.08 2.91
N THR A 166 -13.84 -11.30 3.44
CA THR A 166 -12.87 -11.81 4.42
C THR A 166 -11.54 -12.03 3.73
N VAL A 167 -10.50 -11.35 4.23
CA VAL A 167 -9.14 -11.40 3.68
C VAL A 167 -8.22 -12.33 4.48
N ASP A 168 -8.57 -12.58 5.74
CA ASP A 168 -7.89 -13.57 6.57
C ASP A 168 -8.79 -14.05 7.71
N THR A 169 -8.55 -15.26 8.21
CA THR A 169 -9.25 -15.84 9.36
C THR A 169 -8.24 -16.57 10.23
N LEU A 170 -8.12 -16.15 11.49
CA LEU A 170 -7.26 -16.79 12.49
C LEU A 170 -8.12 -17.50 13.53
N HIS A 171 -7.59 -18.56 14.13
CA HIS A 171 -8.33 -19.38 15.09
C HIS A 171 -7.54 -19.52 16.38
N MET A 172 -8.18 -19.23 17.50
CA MET A 172 -7.55 -19.25 18.81
C MET A 172 -8.44 -19.92 19.85
N ASP A 173 -7.84 -20.34 20.97
CA ASP A 173 -8.60 -20.76 22.14
C ASP A 173 -9.36 -19.56 22.73
N ILE A 174 -10.61 -19.75 23.15
CA ILE A 174 -11.45 -18.71 23.79
C ILE A 174 -10.77 -18.10 25.03
N GLN A 175 -9.93 -18.85 25.74
CA GLN A 175 -9.18 -18.34 26.89
C GLN A 175 -8.17 -17.25 26.50
N SER A 176 -7.73 -17.24 25.24
CA SER A 176 -6.83 -16.22 24.69
C SER A 176 -7.55 -14.91 24.33
N TRP A 177 -8.88 -14.92 24.25
CA TRP A 177 -9.68 -13.79 23.80
C TRP A 177 -9.43 -12.51 24.61
N ASP A 178 -9.51 -12.59 25.94
CA ASP A 178 -9.35 -11.40 26.79
C ASP A 178 -7.95 -10.79 26.68
N ALA A 179 -6.91 -11.62 26.52
CA ALA A 179 -5.54 -11.18 26.32
C ALA A 179 -5.35 -10.50 24.95
N LEU A 180 -5.90 -11.08 23.88
CA LEU A 180 -5.89 -10.45 22.56
C LEU A 180 -6.65 -9.13 22.56
N LYS A 181 -7.86 -9.11 23.13
CA LYS A 181 -8.70 -7.91 23.24
C LYS A 181 -7.97 -6.79 23.97
N ALA A 182 -7.30 -7.08 25.09
CA ALA A 182 -6.49 -6.09 25.80
C ALA A 182 -5.33 -5.55 24.93
N LYS A 183 -4.64 -6.43 24.20
CA LYS A 183 -3.55 -6.03 23.29
C LYS A 183 -4.03 -5.15 22.15
N LEU A 184 -5.18 -5.46 21.55
CA LEU A 184 -5.80 -4.65 20.51
C LEU A 184 -6.24 -3.28 21.05
N LEU A 185 -6.94 -3.24 22.19
CA LEU A 185 -7.40 -1.98 22.81
C LEU A 185 -6.25 -1.05 23.26
N ALA A 186 -5.08 -1.61 23.55
CA ALA A 186 -3.88 -0.83 23.85
C ALA A 186 -3.25 -0.20 22.60
N HIS A 187 -3.60 -0.65 21.39
CA HIS A 187 -3.01 -0.17 20.15
C HIS A 187 -3.70 1.10 19.64
N PRO A 188 -2.95 2.19 19.32
CA PRO A 188 -3.55 3.47 18.94
C PRO A 188 -4.33 3.44 17.61
N ARG A 189 -4.08 2.44 16.76
CA ARG A 189 -4.72 2.24 15.46
C ARG A 189 -5.99 1.37 15.52
N PHE A 190 -6.35 0.86 16.69
CA PHE A 190 -7.49 -0.03 16.86
C PHE A 190 -8.61 0.65 17.67
N ARG A 191 -9.86 0.43 17.24
CA ARG A 191 -11.05 0.90 17.96
C ARG A 191 -12.10 -0.19 17.97
N MET A 192 -12.62 -0.54 19.13
CA MET A 192 -13.57 -1.65 19.29
C MET A 192 -14.98 -1.14 19.58
N GLY A 193 -15.98 -1.86 19.08
CA GLY A 193 -17.38 -1.68 19.44
C GLY A 193 -18.25 -1.06 18.35
N LYS A 194 -19.56 -1.11 18.61
CA LYS A 194 -20.62 -0.78 17.66
C LYS A 194 -20.56 0.62 17.06
N ASP A 195 -20.00 1.58 17.78
CA ASP A 195 -20.00 2.99 17.38
C ASP A 195 -19.06 3.27 16.18
N HIS A 196 -18.29 2.25 15.76
CA HIS A 196 -17.38 2.32 14.61
C HIS A 196 -17.92 1.63 13.35
N PHE A 197 -19.16 1.13 13.40
CA PHE A 197 -19.79 0.41 12.29
C PHE A 197 -21.13 1.03 11.92
N GLU A 198 -21.50 0.90 10.65
CA GLU A 198 -22.88 1.16 10.23
C GLU A 198 -23.84 0.21 10.98
N PRO A 199 -25.01 0.69 11.47
CA PRO A 199 -25.90 -0.12 12.31
C PRO A 199 -26.25 -1.49 11.69
N LYS A 200 -26.53 -1.52 10.39
CA LYS A 200 -26.89 -2.75 9.65
C LYS A 200 -25.76 -3.77 9.58
N VAL A 201 -24.50 -3.30 9.56
CA VAL A 201 -23.32 -4.18 9.55
C VAL A 201 -23.16 -4.81 10.93
N TRP A 202 -23.24 -4.00 11.98
CA TRP A 202 -23.15 -4.48 13.36
C TRP A 202 -24.26 -5.47 13.70
N GLU A 203 -25.50 -5.15 13.32
CA GLU A 203 -26.66 -6.05 13.45
C GLU A 203 -26.43 -7.36 12.69
N GLY A 204 -25.84 -7.30 11.49
CA GLY A 204 -25.46 -8.48 10.70
C GLY A 204 -24.48 -9.40 11.42
N PHE A 205 -23.43 -8.85 12.04
CA PHE A 205 -22.49 -9.64 12.84
C PHE A 205 -23.15 -10.28 14.05
N HIS A 206 -24.01 -9.54 14.73
CA HIS A 206 -24.71 -10.00 15.94
C HIS A 206 -25.83 -11.02 15.64
N ALA A 207 -26.34 -11.07 14.41
CA ALA A 207 -27.45 -11.94 14.05
C ALA A 207 -27.10 -13.45 14.06
N GLY A 208 -25.82 -13.81 13.92
CA GLY A 208 -25.35 -15.19 13.76
C GLY A 208 -25.37 -16.05 15.01
N GLY A 209 -25.71 -15.50 16.19
CA GLY A 209 -25.28 -16.11 17.47
C GLY A 209 -23.77 -16.02 17.61
N ASP A 210 -23.24 -16.27 18.81
CA ASP A 210 -21.80 -16.50 19.04
C ASP A 210 -20.85 -15.31 18.78
N PHE A 211 -21.36 -14.16 18.34
CA PHE A 211 -20.58 -12.94 18.15
C PHE A 211 -20.07 -12.37 19.48
N LEU A 212 -18.75 -12.26 19.61
CA LEU A 212 -18.09 -11.68 20.77
C LEU A 212 -17.99 -10.16 20.66
N ASN A 213 -17.39 -9.68 19.57
CA ASN A 213 -17.20 -8.25 19.29
C ASN A 213 -16.65 -8.00 17.89
N ALA A 214 -16.58 -6.73 17.50
CA ALA A 214 -15.83 -6.30 16.34
C ALA A 214 -15.13 -4.97 16.59
N GLY A 215 -14.07 -4.73 15.82
CA GLY A 215 -13.34 -3.47 15.83
C GLY A 215 -12.84 -3.08 14.45
N VAL A 216 -12.40 -1.84 14.38
CA VAL A 216 -11.83 -1.21 13.20
C VAL A 216 -10.33 -1.05 13.41
N TRP A 217 -9.57 -1.34 12.37
CA TRP A 217 -8.14 -1.12 12.29
C TRP A 217 -7.83 -0.09 11.19
N ASP A 218 -7.09 0.96 11.56
CA ASP A 218 -6.60 2.00 10.64
C ASP A 218 -5.06 1.91 10.54
N GLY A 219 -4.54 1.01 9.72
CA GLY A 219 -3.09 0.73 9.68
C GLY A 219 -2.61 -0.28 8.63
N ASP A 220 -1.36 -0.70 8.76
CA ASP A 220 -0.78 -1.76 7.92
C ASP A 220 -1.42 -3.13 8.21
N TYR A 221 -1.60 -3.95 7.18
CA TYR A 221 -2.17 -5.28 7.32
C TYR A 221 -1.24 -6.21 8.13
N GLY A 222 0.06 -6.19 7.84
CA GLY A 222 1.00 -7.08 8.48
C GLY A 222 1.19 -6.77 9.96
N GLU A 223 1.10 -5.50 10.34
CA GLU A 223 1.03 -5.07 11.74
C GLU A 223 -0.20 -5.66 12.47
N LEU A 224 -1.40 -5.58 11.88
CA LEU A 224 -2.60 -6.19 12.46
C LEU A 224 -2.43 -7.70 12.64
N VAL A 225 -1.99 -8.42 11.59
CA VAL A 225 -1.81 -9.87 11.68
C VAL A 225 -0.76 -10.23 12.72
N ARG A 226 0.36 -9.52 12.82
CA ARG A 226 1.37 -9.76 13.88
C ARG A 226 0.86 -9.50 15.29
N LEU A 227 -0.17 -8.66 15.47
CA LEU A 227 -0.82 -8.49 16.77
C LEU A 227 -1.63 -9.74 17.15
N VAL A 228 -2.32 -10.34 16.19
CA VAL A 228 -3.23 -11.49 16.36
C VAL A 228 -2.51 -12.84 16.30
N ALA A 229 -1.52 -13.00 15.42
CA ALA A 229 -0.80 -14.24 15.13
C ALA A 229 -0.24 -14.98 16.36
N PRO A 230 0.26 -14.32 17.42
CA PRO A 230 0.72 -15.00 18.63
C PRO A 230 -0.37 -15.77 19.39
N PHE A 231 -1.65 -15.51 19.08
CA PHE A 231 -2.80 -16.19 19.67
C PHE A 231 -3.38 -17.27 18.76
N ASP A 232 -2.95 -17.35 17.49
CA ASP A 232 -3.40 -18.40 16.59
C ASP A 232 -2.86 -19.77 17.06
N ASP A 233 -3.75 -20.75 17.13
CA ASP A 233 -3.43 -22.11 17.55
C ASP A 233 -3.51 -23.05 16.35
N SER A 234 -2.34 -23.46 15.87
CA SER A 234 -2.21 -24.38 14.73
C SER A 234 -2.91 -25.73 14.97
N SER A 235 -3.01 -26.19 16.22
CA SER A 235 -3.69 -27.44 16.55
C SER A 235 -5.21 -27.35 16.40
N ILE A 236 -5.78 -26.15 16.49
CA ILE A 236 -7.18 -25.90 16.14
C ILE A 236 -7.33 -26.07 14.64
N GLY A 237 -6.49 -25.40 13.84
CA GLY A 237 -6.52 -25.46 12.39
C GLY A 237 -6.35 -26.90 11.83
N GLU A 238 -5.57 -27.75 12.47
CA GLU A 238 -5.41 -29.16 12.08
C GLU A 238 -6.65 -30.04 12.34
N ARG A 239 -7.49 -29.66 13.30
CA ARG A 239 -8.71 -30.40 13.67
C ARG A 239 -9.96 -29.89 12.93
N MET A 240 -9.84 -28.79 12.19
CA MET A 240 -10.95 -28.22 11.42
C MET A 240 -11.32 -29.09 10.22
N LEU A 241 -12.58 -28.98 9.79
CA LEU A 241 -13.00 -29.58 8.53
C LEU A 241 -12.24 -28.93 7.36
N PRO A 242 -11.90 -29.71 6.31
CA PRO A 242 -11.25 -29.15 5.12
C PRO A 242 -12.03 -27.97 4.55
N GLY A 243 -11.32 -26.90 4.23
CA GLY A 243 -11.88 -25.64 3.73
C GLY A 243 -12.21 -24.62 4.82
N LEU A 244 -12.15 -24.99 6.09
CA LEU A 244 -12.38 -24.06 7.22
C LEU A 244 -11.07 -23.61 7.88
N ALA A 245 -10.00 -24.39 7.75
CA ALA A 245 -8.72 -23.99 8.29
C ALA A 245 -8.16 -22.80 7.48
N ARG A 246 -7.45 -21.90 8.16
CA ARG A 246 -6.79 -20.76 7.52
C ARG A 246 -5.90 -21.15 6.33
N HIS A 247 -5.20 -22.29 6.44
CA HIS A 247 -4.31 -22.79 5.38
C HIS A 247 -5.04 -23.45 4.19
N ASP A 248 -6.37 -23.55 4.25
CA ASP A 248 -7.20 -23.95 3.11
C ASP A 248 -7.72 -22.73 2.33
N SER A 249 -7.62 -21.52 2.91
CA SER A 249 -7.95 -20.25 2.25
C SER A 249 -6.75 -19.73 1.46
N LEU A 250 -6.87 -19.74 0.13
CA LEU A 250 -5.84 -19.19 -0.76
C LEU A 250 -5.63 -17.69 -0.52
N THR A 251 -6.69 -16.96 -0.15
CA THR A 251 -6.61 -15.53 0.19
C THR A 251 -5.74 -15.35 1.43
N SER A 252 -5.98 -16.11 2.51
CA SER A 252 -5.17 -16.10 3.73
C SER A 252 -3.72 -16.50 3.49
N ILE A 253 -3.48 -17.55 2.69
CA ILE A 253 -2.13 -17.97 2.29
C ILE A 253 -1.42 -16.84 1.54
N GLY A 254 -2.09 -16.25 0.55
CA GLY A 254 -1.54 -15.19 -0.28
C GLY A 254 -1.19 -13.93 0.51
N THR A 255 -2.09 -13.47 1.39
CA THR A 255 -1.86 -12.25 2.18
C THR A 255 -0.71 -12.43 3.17
N ALA A 256 -0.64 -13.56 3.87
CA ALA A 256 0.43 -13.86 4.82
C ALA A 256 1.80 -14.00 4.13
N LEU A 257 1.88 -14.74 3.02
CA LEU A 257 3.13 -14.93 2.29
C LEU A 257 3.61 -13.65 1.61
N ILE A 258 2.71 -12.81 1.08
CA ILE A 258 3.09 -11.52 0.51
C ILE A 258 3.60 -10.58 1.59
N ALA A 259 2.94 -10.49 2.74
CA ALA A 259 3.42 -9.68 3.86
C ALA A 259 4.83 -10.13 4.32
N ALA A 260 5.03 -11.44 4.49
CA ALA A 260 6.34 -12.01 4.81
C ALA A 260 7.41 -11.72 3.74
N MET A 261 7.06 -11.84 2.46
CA MET A 261 7.94 -11.53 1.34
C MET A 261 8.37 -10.06 1.35
N ILE A 262 7.43 -9.13 1.54
CA ILE A 262 7.71 -7.69 1.59
C ILE A 262 8.72 -7.38 2.71
N ASP A 263 8.54 -7.96 3.89
CA ASP A 263 9.49 -7.79 5.00
C ASP A 263 10.88 -8.31 4.65
N ILE A 264 10.96 -9.49 4.02
CA ILE A 264 12.23 -10.12 3.62
C ILE A 264 12.98 -9.24 2.62
N VAL A 265 12.33 -8.87 1.52
CA VAL A 265 12.98 -8.12 0.43
C VAL A 265 13.32 -6.69 0.81
N ARG A 266 12.62 -6.11 1.80
CA ARG A 266 12.97 -4.80 2.38
C ARG A 266 14.16 -4.89 3.33
N SER A 267 14.28 -5.98 4.08
CA SER A 267 15.39 -6.20 5.02
C SER A 267 16.67 -6.75 4.38
N SER A 268 16.59 -7.33 3.18
CA SER A 268 17.75 -7.92 2.49
C SER A 268 18.41 -6.93 1.53
N SER A 269 19.73 -6.82 1.61
CA SER A 269 20.57 -6.16 0.59
C SER A 269 21.23 -7.17 -0.36
N GLU A 270 21.16 -8.46 -0.06
CA GLU A 270 21.84 -9.51 -0.81
C GLU A 270 20.86 -10.29 -1.71
N PRO A 271 21.32 -10.71 -2.91
CA PRO A 271 20.52 -11.58 -3.77
C PRO A 271 20.35 -12.95 -3.12
N MET A 272 19.10 -13.40 -3.05
CA MET A 272 18.74 -14.78 -2.70
C MET A 272 18.36 -15.52 -3.99
N SER A 273 18.71 -16.80 -4.07
CA SER A 273 18.13 -17.71 -5.08
C SER A 273 16.63 -17.88 -4.84
N ARG A 274 15.90 -18.39 -5.85
CA ARG A 274 14.45 -18.61 -5.74
C ARG A 274 14.08 -19.54 -4.59
N ASP A 275 14.85 -20.62 -4.41
CA ASP A 275 14.58 -21.60 -3.38
C ASP A 275 14.87 -21.04 -1.99
N GLU A 276 15.99 -20.30 -1.83
CA GLU A 276 16.30 -19.59 -0.58
C GLU A 276 15.23 -18.56 -0.22
N LEU A 277 14.76 -17.77 -1.20
CA LEU A 277 13.70 -16.80 -1.00
C LEU A 277 12.38 -17.49 -0.62
N ALA A 278 12.01 -18.59 -1.28
CA ALA A 278 10.81 -19.33 -0.95
C ALA A 278 10.85 -19.90 0.47
N GLU A 279 11.98 -20.48 0.89
CA GLU A 279 12.16 -20.96 2.26
C GLU A 279 12.15 -19.82 3.29
N ALA A 280 12.77 -18.68 2.99
CA ALA A 280 12.73 -17.50 3.85
C ALA A 280 11.29 -17.01 4.03
N ILE A 281 10.51 -16.92 2.94
CA ILE A 281 9.10 -16.50 2.95
C ILE A 281 8.28 -17.42 3.85
N LYS A 282 8.37 -18.74 3.64
CA LYS A 282 7.65 -19.73 4.48
C LYS A 282 8.03 -19.62 5.94
N THR A 283 9.33 -19.48 6.22
CA THR A 283 9.85 -19.40 7.59
C THR A 283 9.29 -18.17 8.31
N ARG A 284 9.36 -16.98 7.68
CA ARG A 284 8.81 -15.76 8.27
C ARG A 284 7.29 -15.78 8.36
N ALA A 285 6.59 -16.29 7.34
CA ALA A 285 5.13 -16.42 7.38
C ALA A 285 4.66 -17.32 8.53
N ASN A 286 5.40 -18.40 8.81
CA ASN A 286 5.12 -19.27 9.94
C ASN A 286 5.40 -18.60 11.29
N SER A 287 6.53 -17.91 11.43
CA SER A 287 6.95 -17.34 12.73
C SER A 287 6.24 -16.04 13.10
N GLU A 288 5.96 -15.16 12.13
CA GLU A 288 5.43 -13.82 12.39
C GLU A 288 3.97 -13.67 11.96
N TYR A 289 3.49 -14.50 11.03
CA TYR A 289 2.16 -14.38 10.45
C TYR A 289 1.28 -15.61 10.70
N ALA A 290 1.73 -16.58 11.51
CA ALA A 290 1.01 -17.82 11.86
C ALA A 290 0.50 -18.65 10.66
N MET A 291 1.22 -18.62 9.53
CA MET A 291 0.89 -19.44 8.36
C MET A 291 1.72 -20.74 8.36
N PRO A 292 1.14 -21.94 8.49
CA PRO A 292 1.88 -23.18 8.65
C PRO A 292 2.76 -23.50 7.44
N ARG A 293 4.07 -23.56 7.64
CA ARG A 293 5.06 -23.75 6.55
C ARG A 293 5.02 -25.11 5.85
N ASP A 294 4.49 -26.13 6.50
CA ASP A 294 4.56 -27.53 6.04
C ASP A 294 3.38 -27.93 5.15
N LYS A 295 2.45 -27.01 4.88
CA LYS A 295 1.30 -27.26 4.01
C LYS A 295 1.71 -27.15 2.53
N GLY A 296 1.26 -28.09 1.70
CA GLY A 296 1.59 -28.12 0.27
C GLY A 296 1.17 -26.85 -0.48
N SER A 297 -0.04 -26.35 -0.20
CA SER A 297 -0.56 -25.08 -0.75
C SER A 297 0.32 -23.87 -0.40
N VAL A 298 0.85 -23.83 0.82
CA VAL A 298 1.78 -22.79 1.28
C VAL A 298 3.12 -22.90 0.56
N ALA A 299 3.64 -24.11 0.38
CA ALA A 299 4.88 -24.35 -0.35
C ALA A 299 4.77 -23.95 -1.84
N GLU A 300 3.69 -24.33 -2.50
CA GLU A 300 3.42 -23.97 -3.89
C GLU A 300 3.29 -22.44 -4.06
N ALA A 301 2.52 -21.78 -3.19
CA ALA A 301 2.34 -20.33 -3.23
C ALA A 301 3.65 -19.58 -2.95
N ALA A 302 4.46 -20.02 -1.99
CA ALA A 302 5.75 -19.41 -1.70
C ALA A 302 6.72 -19.51 -2.88
N ALA A 303 6.76 -20.66 -3.57
CA ALA A 303 7.56 -20.85 -4.77
C ALA A 303 7.11 -19.93 -5.91
N GLN A 304 5.80 -19.76 -6.12
CA GLN A 304 5.26 -18.84 -7.12
C GLN A 304 5.61 -17.39 -6.82
N ILE A 305 5.46 -16.96 -5.56
CA ILE A 305 5.84 -15.61 -5.11
C ILE A 305 7.34 -15.38 -5.30
N ALA A 306 8.19 -16.33 -4.91
CA ALA A 306 9.64 -16.23 -5.08
C ALA A 306 10.03 -16.14 -6.56
N ALA A 307 9.41 -16.94 -7.43
CA ALA A 307 9.62 -16.88 -8.87
C ALA A 307 9.22 -15.51 -9.45
N LEU A 308 8.13 -14.92 -8.94
CA LEU A 308 7.70 -13.59 -9.34
C LEU A 308 8.69 -12.51 -8.90
N VAL A 309 9.10 -12.52 -7.63
CA VAL A 309 10.09 -11.56 -7.10
C VAL A 309 11.42 -11.66 -7.85
N ASP A 310 11.79 -12.85 -8.31
CA ASP A 310 13.01 -13.04 -9.09
C ASP A 310 12.99 -12.31 -10.44
N THR A 311 11.82 -12.04 -11.01
CA THR A 311 11.68 -11.21 -12.21
C THR A 311 11.93 -9.72 -11.96
N VAL A 312 11.98 -9.31 -10.68
CA VAL A 312 12.19 -7.91 -10.28
C VAL A 312 13.68 -7.66 -10.02
N PRO A 313 14.29 -6.63 -10.65
CA PRO A 313 15.68 -6.24 -10.37
C PRO A 313 15.92 -6.00 -8.87
N LEU A 314 17.07 -6.44 -8.35
CA LEU A 314 17.38 -6.40 -6.91
C LEU A 314 17.21 -4.99 -6.30
N ASP A 315 17.65 -3.95 -7.01
CA ASP A 315 17.55 -2.53 -6.61
C ASP A 315 16.10 -1.99 -6.60
N GLN A 316 15.16 -2.78 -7.13
CA GLN A 316 13.73 -2.47 -7.15
C GLN A 316 12.92 -3.31 -6.16
N ARG A 317 13.46 -4.42 -5.64
CA ARG A 317 12.73 -5.31 -4.71
C ARG A 317 12.31 -4.62 -3.41
N GLN A 318 13.15 -3.71 -2.89
CA GLN A 318 12.81 -2.90 -1.71
C GLN A 318 11.61 -1.95 -1.94
N ARG A 319 11.27 -1.67 -3.21
CA ARG A 319 10.13 -0.81 -3.60
C ARG A 319 8.80 -1.58 -3.62
N LEU A 320 8.84 -2.90 -3.51
CA LEU A 320 7.63 -3.71 -3.50
C LEU A 320 6.78 -3.30 -2.29
N ALA A 321 5.47 -3.33 -2.51
CA ALA A 321 4.47 -3.07 -1.48
C ALA A 321 3.31 -4.03 -1.66
N GLY A 322 2.78 -4.51 -0.54
CA GLY A 322 1.68 -5.46 -0.49
C GLY A 322 1.49 -6.01 0.92
N PRO A 323 0.47 -6.84 1.15
CA PRO A 323 -0.57 -7.20 0.17
C PRO A 323 -1.42 -5.98 -0.17
N VAL A 324 -1.74 -5.74 -1.46
CA VAL A 324 -2.71 -4.71 -1.87
C VAL A 324 -4.10 -5.34 -1.89
N LEU A 325 -4.93 -5.03 -0.90
CA LEU A 325 -6.26 -5.63 -0.75
C LEU A 325 -7.31 -4.76 -1.46
N VAL A 326 -8.00 -5.32 -2.45
CA VAL A 326 -9.06 -4.61 -3.18
C VAL A 326 -10.27 -5.52 -3.38
N LEU A 327 -11.45 -4.99 -3.07
CA LEU A 327 -12.73 -5.63 -3.35
C LEU A 327 -13.15 -5.30 -4.80
N ARG A 328 -13.07 -6.28 -5.71
CA ARG A 328 -13.45 -6.09 -7.12
C ARG A 328 -14.95 -6.33 -7.30
N ARG A 329 -15.68 -5.31 -7.76
CA ARG A 329 -17.08 -5.43 -8.23
C ARG A 329 -17.10 -5.75 -9.73
N GLY A 330 -17.32 -7.02 -10.11
CA GLY A 330 -17.65 -7.45 -11.49
C GLY A 330 -16.48 -7.97 -12.37
N PRO A 331 -16.79 -8.63 -13.52
CA PRO A 331 -15.81 -9.40 -14.27
C PRO A 331 -15.05 -8.51 -15.27
N LYS A 332 -13.77 -8.25 -15.03
CA LYS A 332 -12.82 -7.99 -16.13
C LYS A 332 -12.16 -9.32 -16.47
N LYS A 333 -12.30 -9.78 -17.72
CA LYS A 333 -11.75 -11.06 -18.21
C LYS A 333 -10.22 -11.08 -17.97
N PRO A 334 -9.71 -11.88 -17.02
CA PRO A 334 -8.28 -11.99 -16.80
C PRO A 334 -7.66 -12.96 -17.81
N THR A 335 -6.38 -12.75 -18.14
CA THR A 335 -5.58 -13.75 -18.86
C THR A 335 -5.27 -14.88 -17.88
N MET A 336 -5.96 -16.00 -18.01
CA MET A 336 -5.82 -17.13 -17.09
C MET A 336 -4.50 -17.88 -17.35
N LEU A 337 -3.62 -17.95 -16.34
CA LEU A 337 -2.71 -19.07 -16.18
C LEU A 337 -3.46 -20.19 -15.46
N ALA A 338 -3.23 -21.44 -15.84
CA ALA A 338 -3.96 -22.57 -15.26
C ALA A 338 -3.64 -22.72 -13.75
N GLY A 339 -4.66 -22.57 -12.91
CA GLY A 339 -4.57 -22.65 -11.45
C GLY A 339 -5.67 -21.81 -10.77
N PRO A 340 -5.88 -21.94 -9.45
CA PRO A 340 -6.87 -21.14 -8.70
C PRO A 340 -6.42 -19.69 -8.46
N LEU A 341 -5.21 -19.33 -8.90
CA LEU A 341 -4.59 -18.02 -8.87
C LEU A 341 -4.47 -17.51 -10.31
N TRP A 342 -5.01 -16.34 -10.63
CA TRP A 342 -4.71 -15.69 -11.92
C TRP A 342 -3.83 -14.47 -11.73
N LEU A 343 -2.86 -14.34 -12.64
CA LEU A 343 -1.91 -13.24 -12.73
C LEU A 343 -2.42 -12.22 -13.76
N ASP A 344 -2.75 -11.00 -13.31
CA ASP A 344 -2.99 -9.87 -14.22
C ASP A 344 -1.75 -8.95 -14.20
N LEU A 345 -1.19 -8.69 -15.37
CA LEU A 345 -0.06 -7.79 -15.58
C LEU A 345 -0.61 -6.44 -16.06
N ASP A 346 -1.17 -5.65 -15.14
CA ASP A 346 -1.68 -4.31 -15.48
C ASP A 346 -0.61 -3.26 -15.20
N GLY A 347 0.36 -3.14 -16.12
CA GLY A 347 1.31 -2.03 -16.31
C GLY A 347 2.30 -1.69 -15.17
N ASN A 348 1.92 -1.85 -13.90
CA ASN A 348 2.60 -1.40 -12.68
C ASN A 348 2.31 -2.32 -11.46
N ALA A 349 1.64 -3.45 -11.63
CA ALA A 349 1.36 -4.37 -10.53
C ALA A 349 1.20 -5.79 -11.05
N VAL A 350 1.54 -6.75 -10.20
CA VAL A 350 1.06 -8.12 -10.34
C VAL A 350 -0.14 -8.29 -9.46
N VAL A 351 -1.27 -8.61 -10.07
CA VAL A 351 -2.52 -8.92 -9.39
C VAL A 351 -2.62 -10.42 -9.26
N LEU A 352 -2.72 -10.91 -8.03
CA LEU A 352 -3.22 -12.25 -7.71
C LEU A 352 -4.72 -12.12 -7.43
N GLY A 353 -5.57 -12.62 -8.33
CA GLY A 353 -7.01 -12.62 -8.09
C GLY A 353 -7.52 -13.96 -7.56
N PHE A 354 -8.53 -13.87 -6.69
CA PHE A 354 -9.21 -15.01 -6.07
C PHE A 354 -10.68 -15.08 -6.54
N SER A 355 -11.27 -16.28 -6.46
CA SER A 355 -12.64 -16.57 -6.93
C SER A 355 -13.74 -15.84 -6.15
N ASP A 356 -13.43 -15.28 -4.98
CA ASP A 356 -14.32 -14.52 -4.09
C ASP A 356 -14.44 -13.03 -4.48
N GLY A 357 -13.76 -12.58 -5.53
CA GLY A 357 -13.77 -11.17 -5.94
C GLY A 357 -12.78 -10.30 -5.20
N ILE A 358 -11.91 -10.86 -4.36
CA ILE A 358 -10.77 -10.16 -3.76
C ILE A 358 -9.57 -10.32 -4.69
N SER A 359 -8.81 -9.25 -4.87
CA SER A 359 -7.49 -9.32 -5.51
C SER A 359 -6.42 -8.82 -4.56
N ILE A 360 -5.33 -9.58 -4.46
CA ILE A 360 -4.11 -9.21 -3.76
C ILE A 360 -3.07 -8.78 -4.79
N ASN A 361 -2.62 -7.54 -4.75
CA ASN A 361 -1.57 -7.09 -5.67
C ASN A 361 -0.22 -6.93 -4.97
N VAL A 362 0.84 -7.18 -5.70
CA VAL A 362 2.18 -6.65 -5.42
C VAL A 362 2.42 -5.52 -6.41
N SER A 363 2.52 -4.29 -5.90
CA SER A 363 2.82 -3.13 -6.76
C SER A 363 4.28 -3.19 -7.20
N MET A 364 4.52 -3.11 -8.51
CA MET A 364 5.86 -2.98 -9.09
C MET A 364 6.07 -1.57 -9.65
N PRO A 365 7.30 -1.03 -9.68
CA PRO A 365 7.57 0.18 -10.44
C PRO A 365 7.35 -0.09 -11.94
N ALA A 366 6.93 0.94 -12.69
CA ALA A 366 6.91 0.87 -14.15
C ALA A 366 8.34 0.58 -14.66
N THR A 367 8.58 -0.57 -15.28
CA THR A 367 9.80 -0.77 -16.07
C THR A 367 9.67 0.06 -17.35
N ARG A 368 10.47 1.11 -17.48
CA ARG A 368 10.70 1.75 -18.80
C ARG A 368 11.40 0.71 -19.67
N THR A 369 10.65 0.09 -20.59
CA THR A 369 11.19 -0.67 -21.74
C THR A 369 11.88 0.24 -22.72
#